data_AF-A0A081NVI1-F1
#
_entry.id   AF-A0A081NVI1-F1
#
_cell.length_a   1.000
_cell.length_b   1.000
_cell.length_c   1.000
_cell.angle_alpha   90.00
_cell.angle_beta   90.00
_cell.angle_gamma   90.00
#
_symmetry.space_group_name_H-M   'P 1'
#
loop_
_entity.id
_entity.type
_entity.pdbx_description
1 polymer ?
#
loop_
_entity_poly.entity_id
_entity_poly.type
_entity_poly.pdbx_seq_one_letter_code
_entity_poly.pdbx_strand_id
1 'polypeptide(L)'
;MATFVFVHGSWGGGFQWKEVAKLLRSYGHDVYTPTLTGLGERKHLSHPAIGFHTHVDDILGVLEYEDLENVVRTTLQSGHLLPYFIKRCYEQEMLDGQFTKLKAVGIGR
;
A
#
# COMPACT_ATOMS: atom_id res chain seq x y z
N MET A 1 10.51 8.20 14.57
CA MET A 1 9.94 6.93 14.11
C MET A 1 8.69 7.23 13.31
N ALA A 2 8.56 6.66 12.11
CA ALA A 2 7.42 6.86 11.23
C ALA A 2 7.23 5.59 10.39
N THR A 3 5.99 5.33 9.97
CA THR A 3 5.60 4.13 9.21
C THR A 3 5.43 4.47 7.75
N PHE A 4 6.10 3.73 6.87
CA PHE A 4 6.01 3.88 5.42
C PHE A 4 5.43 2.63 4.78
N VAL A 5 4.48 2.80 3.86
CA VAL A 5 3.98 1.71 3.01
C VAL A 5 4.21 2.11 1.55
N PHE A 6 5.00 1.31 0.83
CA PHE A 6 5.31 1.51 -0.58
C PHE A 6 4.52 0.53 -1.44
N VAL A 7 3.73 1.07 -2.37
CA VAL A 7 2.94 0.26 -3.31
C VAL A 7 3.53 0.38 -4.71
N HIS A 8 3.86 -0.76 -5.32
CA HIS A 8 4.41 -0.79 -6.68
C HIS A 8 3.33 -0.65 -7.77
N GLY A 9 3.74 -0.33 -9.01
CA GLY A 9 2.84 -0.27 -10.17
C GLY A 9 2.54 -1.65 -10.79
N SER A 10 1.75 -1.65 -11.87
CA SER A 10 1.14 -2.85 -12.50
C SER A 10 2.10 -3.92 -13.04
N TRP A 11 3.42 -3.70 -13.02
CA TRP A 11 4.44 -4.66 -13.49
C TRP A 11 5.58 -4.84 -12.47
N GLY A 12 5.39 -4.32 -11.26
CA GLY A 12 6.39 -4.29 -10.21
C GLY A 12 6.17 -5.34 -9.13
N GLY A 13 6.92 -5.17 -8.04
CA GLY A 13 6.78 -5.91 -6.80
C GLY A 13 7.41 -5.10 -5.66
N GLY A 14 7.17 -5.52 -4.43
CA GLY A 14 7.79 -4.94 -3.23
C GLY A 14 9.32 -4.89 -3.31
N PHE A 15 9.93 -5.82 -4.05
CA PHE A 15 11.37 -5.88 -4.29
C PHE A 15 11.96 -4.60 -4.88
N GLN A 16 11.19 -3.80 -5.63
CA GLN A 16 11.66 -2.53 -6.20
C GLN A 16 12.09 -1.53 -5.11
N TRP A 17 11.52 -1.66 -3.91
CA TRP A 17 11.76 -0.75 -2.80
C TRP A 17 12.78 -1.30 -1.80
N LYS A 18 13.45 -2.41 -2.09
CA LYS A 18 14.34 -3.10 -1.14
C LYS A 18 15.43 -2.19 -0.56
N GLU A 19 16.14 -1.45 -1.40
CA GLU A 19 17.22 -0.56 -0.96
C GLU A 19 16.69 0.66 -0.21
N VAL A 20 15.57 1.23 -0.65
CA VAL A 20 14.90 2.36 0.03
C VAL A 20 14.39 1.93 1.40
N ALA A 21 13.75 0.76 1.50
CA ALA A 21 13.27 0.21 2.75
C ALA A 21 14.42 -0.10 3.71
N LYS A 22 15.53 -0.66 3.22
CA LYS A 22 16.74 -0.89 4.02
C LYS A 22 17.30 0.42 4.59
N LEU A 23 17.38 1.46 3.76
CA LEU A 23 17.86 2.78 4.18
C LEU A 23 16.94 3.40 5.24
N LEU A 24 15.64 3.48 4.98
CA LEU A 24 14.67 4.06 5.93
C LEU A 24 14.62 3.28 7.24
N ARG A 25 14.67 1.94 7.20
CA ARG A 25 14.77 1.11 8.40
C ARG A 25 16.05 1.40 9.19
N SER A 26 17.18 1.68 8.52
CA SER A 26 18.42 2.06 9.20
C SER A 26 18.33 3.40 9.95
N TYR A 27 17.38 4.26 9.57
CA TYR A 27 17.06 5.50 10.28
C TYR A 27 15.99 5.32 11.39
N GLY A 28 15.57 4.09 11.69
CA GLY A 28 14.57 3.80 12.73
C GLY A 28 13.13 4.08 12.28
N HIS A 29 12.83 3.88 10.99
CA HIS A 29 11.48 3.90 10.45
C HIS A 29 10.96 2.49 10.17
N ASP A 30 9.65 2.30 10.30
CA ASP A 30 8.98 1.08 9.88
C ASP A 30 8.63 1.20 8.40
N VAL A 31 8.91 0.15 7.63
CA VAL A 31 8.71 0.18 6.19
C VAL A 31 8.11 -1.12 5.72
N TYR A 32 7.01 -1.02 4.98
CA TYR A 32 6.30 -2.12 4.36
C TYR A 32 6.29 -1.92 2.85
N THR A 33 6.58 -3.00 2.13
CA THR A 33 6.69 -2.98 0.67
C THR A 33 5.90 -4.16 0.12
N PRO A 34 4.56 -4.17 0.25
CA PRO A 34 3.75 -5.31 -0.16
C PRO A 34 3.83 -5.54 -1.67
N THR A 35 3.83 -6.81 -2.06
CA THR A 35 3.62 -7.22 -3.45
C THR A 35 2.17 -7.59 -3.65
N LEU A 36 1.55 -6.92 -4.61
CA LEU A 36 0.17 -7.10 -5.00
C LEU A 36 -0.03 -8.46 -5.70
N THR A 37 -1.18 -9.06 -5.46
CA THR A 37 -1.56 -10.36 -5.98
C THR A 37 -1.55 -10.37 -7.51
N GLY A 38 -0.96 -11.43 -8.07
CA GLY A 38 -0.81 -11.60 -9.52
C GLY A 38 0.34 -10.81 -10.16
N LEU A 39 1.12 -10.05 -9.37
CA LEU A 39 2.24 -9.22 -9.84
C LEU A 39 3.57 -9.63 -9.18
N GLY A 40 4.70 -9.22 -9.78
CA GLY A 40 6.04 -9.47 -9.23
C GLY A 40 6.33 -10.94 -8.95
N GLU A 41 6.83 -11.24 -7.75
CA GLU A 41 7.05 -12.62 -7.28
C GLU A 41 5.74 -13.41 -7.09
N ARG A 42 4.60 -12.72 -6.98
CA ARG A 42 3.25 -13.30 -6.88
C ARG A 42 2.58 -13.48 -8.24
N LYS A 43 3.32 -13.36 -9.35
CA LYS A 43 2.80 -13.58 -10.73
C LYS A 43 2.11 -14.93 -10.93
N HIS A 44 2.48 -15.94 -10.16
CA HIS A 44 1.89 -17.29 -10.24
C HIS A 44 0.43 -17.31 -9.76
N LEU A 45 -0.03 -16.27 -9.06
CA LEU A 45 -1.43 -16.08 -8.65
C LEU A 45 -2.24 -15.32 -9.71
N SER A 46 -1.63 -14.95 -10.84
CA SER A 46 -2.30 -14.16 -11.87
C SER A 46 -3.36 -14.98 -12.60
N HIS A 47 -4.59 -14.49 -12.61
CA HIS A 47 -5.75 -15.07 -13.29
C HIS A 47 -6.72 -13.94 -13.69
N PRO A 48 -7.55 -14.09 -14.73
CA PRO A 48 -8.56 -13.10 -15.16
C PRO A 48 -9.52 -12.53 -14.09
N ALA A 49 -9.62 -13.17 -12.91
CA ALA A 49 -10.45 -12.68 -11.81
C ALA A 49 -9.74 -11.65 -10.94
N ILE A 50 -8.41 -11.55 -11.04
CA ILE A 50 -7.61 -10.56 -10.33
C ILE A 50 -7.87 -9.21 -10.96
N GLY A 51 -8.28 -8.27 -10.11
CA GLY A 51 -8.54 -6.91 -10.52
C GLY A 51 -8.20 -5.93 -9.42
N PHE A 52 -8.65 -4.71 -9.67
CA PHE A 52 -8.43 -3.56 -8.81
C PHE A 52 -8.78 -3.81 -7.33
N HIS A 53 -9.94 -4.44 -7.08
CA HIS A 53 -10.42 -4.71 -5.72
C HIS A 53 -9.47 -5.63 -4.97
N THR A 54 -8.95 -6.69 -5.63
CA THR A 54 -7.96 -7.58 -5.03
C THR A 54 -6.70 -6.83 -4.60
N HIS A 55 -6.24 -5.87 -5.41
CA HIS A 55 -5.07 -5.05 -5.07
C HIS A 55 -5.35 -4.07 -3.94
N VAL A 56 -6.58 -3.56 -3.82
CA VAL A 56 -6.99 -2.77 -2.64
C VAL A 56 -6.99 -3.65 -1.40
N ASP A 57 -7.56 -4.85 -1.48
CA ASP A 57 -7.62 -5.80 -0.36
C ASP A 57 -6.21 -6.24 0.09
N ASP A 58 -5.26 -6.42 -0.85
CA ASP A 58 -3.85 -6.68 -0.51
C ASP A 58 -3.25 -5.56 0.35
N ILE A 59 -3.56 -4.30 0.04
CA ILE A 59 -3.05 -3.14 0.79
C ILE A 59 -3.76 -3.04 2.15
N LEU A 60 -5.09 -3.21 2.18
CA LEU A 60 -5.86 -3.19 3.42
C LEU A 60 -5.41 -4.29 4.38
N GLY A 61 -5.16 -5.51 3.87
CA GLY A 61 -4.63 -6.60 4.69
C GLY A 61 -3.28 -6.25 5.32
N VAL A 62 -2.39 -5.56 4.60
CA VAL A 62 -1.11 -5.11 5.19
C VAL A 62 -1.35 -4.07 6.30
N LEU A 63 -2.29 -3.16 6.11
CA LEU A 63 -2.60 -2.16 7.14
C LEU A 63 -3.23 -2.80 8.39
N GLU A 64 -4.14 -3.75 8.19
CA GLU A 64 -4.87 -4.43 9.25
C GLU A 64 -3.97 -5.38 10.04
N TYR A 65 -3.28 -6.30 9.36
CA TYR A 65 -2.51 -7.36 10.03
C TYR A 65 -1.18 -6.86 10.62
N GLU A 66 -0.66 -5.73 10.16
CA GLU A 66 0.54 -5.10 10.73
C GLU A 66 0.19 -3.96 11.72
N ASP A 67 -1.10 -3.78 12.06
CA ASP A 67 -1.61 -2.78 13.01
C ASP A 67 -1.13 -1.34 12.71
N LEU A 68 -1.19 -0.96 11.43
CA LEU A 68 -0.53 0.26 10.94
C LEU A 68 -1.43 1.49 11.07
N GLU A 69 -1.05 2.33 12.02
CA GLU A 69 -1.67 3.62 12.27
C GLU A 69 -0.79 4.79 11.76
N ASN A 70 -1.37 5.81 11.11
CA ASN A 70 -0.66 7.02 10.64
C ASN A 70 0.44 6.76 9.58
N VAL A 71 0.11 6.05 8.51
CA VAL A 71 1.06 5.70 7.45
C VAL A 71 1.43 6.90 6.56
N VAL A 72 2.73 7.13 6.38
CA VAL A 72 3.28 8.04 5.37
C VAL A 72 3.39 7.28 4.03
N ARG A 73 2.61 7.74 3.05
CA ARG A 73 2.42 7.09 1.75
C ARG A 73 3.53 7.46 0.76
N THR A 74 3.96 6.52 -0.08
CA THR A 74 4.82 6.83 -1.24
C THR A 74 4.39 6.04 -2.50
N THR A 75 4.66 6.62 -3.67
CA THR A 75 3.78 6.63 -4.85
C THR A 75 3.91 5.44 -5.82
N LEU A 76 2.89 5.37 -6.66
CA LEU A 76 2.47 4.35 -7.62
C LEU A 76 2.83 4.80 -9.06
N GLN A 77 3.35 3.91 -9.92
CA GLN A 77 3.65 4.21 -11.33
C GLN A 77 2.38 4.33 -12.23
N SER A 78 1.16 4.16 -11.68
CA SER A 78 -0.09 4.26 -12.44
C SER A 78 -1.26 4.75 -11.56
N GLY A 79 -1.51 6.06 -11.52
CA GLY A 79 -2.38 6.78 -10.57
C GLY A 79 -3.88 6.45 -10.49
N HIS A 80 -4.34 5.26 -10.90
CA HIS A 80 -5.77 4.91 -10.92
C HIS A 80 -6.29 4.31 -9.59
N LEU A 81 -5.42 3.81 -8.71
CA LEU A 81 -5.82 3.17 -7.44
C LEU A 81 -6.23 4.13 -6.32
N LEU A 82 -5.80 5.39 -6.42
CA LEU A 82 -5.89 6.35 -5.33
C LEU A 82 -7.34 6.73 -4.95
N PRO A 83 -8.24 7.07 -5.89
CA PRO A 83 -9.59 7.52 -5.54
C PRO A 83 -10.45 6.42 -4.91
N TYR A 84 -10.37 5.20 -5.44
CA TYR A 84 -11.16 4.08 -4.91
C TYR A 84 -10.57 3.49 -3.65
N PHE A 85 -9.24 3.49 -3.48
CA PHE A 85 -8.62 3.11 -2.21
C PHE A 85 -9.12 4.04 -1.10
N ILE A 86 -9.12 5.35 -1.33
CA ILE A 86 -9.67 6.33 -0.38
C ILE A 86 -11.14 6.05 -0.14
N LYS A 87 -11.96 5.90 -1.18
CA LYS A 87 -13.39 5.59 -1.03
C LYS A 87 -13.63 4.31 -0.21
N ARG A 88 -12.89 3.23 -0.50
CA ARG A 88 -13.04 1.95 0.18
C ARG A 88 -12.56 2.01 1.63
N CYS A 89 -11.46 2.72 1.91
CA CYS A 89 -11.03 3.00 3.27
C CYS A 89 -12.10 3.77 4.02
N TYR A 90 -12.65 4.85 3.44
CA TYR A 90 -13.77 5.60 4.03
C TYR A 90 -15.02 4.74 4.27
N GLU A 91 -15.35 3.82 3.36
CA GLU A 91 -16.49 2.90 3.52
C GLU A 91 -16.25 1.86 4.61
N GLN A 92 -15.01 1.35 4.76
CA GLN A 92 -14.63 0.44 5.83
C GLN A 92 -14.59 1.20 7.19
N GLU A 93 -14.03 2.42 7.20
CA GLU A 93 -13.99 3.33 8.36
C GLU A 93 -15.40 3.71 8.86
N MET A 94 -16.38 3.87 7.96
CA MET A 94 -17.79 4.10 8.31
C MET A 94 -18.46 2.90 8.99
N LEU A 95 -17.97 1.68 8.72
CA LEU A 95 -18.49 0.46 9.35
C LEU A 95 -17.85 0.22 10.72
N ASP A 96 -16.58 0.62 10.91
CA ASP A 96 -15.79 0.29 12.10
C ASP A 96 -15.72 1.42 13.16
N GLY A 97 -16.21 2.63 12.86
CA GLY A 97 -16.47 3.69 13.85
C GLY A 97 -15.24 4.38 14.46
N GLN A 98 -14.03 4.13 13.95
CA GLN A 98 -12.79 4.74 14.45
C GLN A 98 -12.34 5.93 13.59
N PHE A 99 -12.66 7.15 14.05
CA PHE A 99 -12.22 8.39 13.42
C PHE A 99 -10.74 8.69 13.71
N THR A 100 -9.81 8.29 12.85
CA THR A 100 -8.52 9.00 12.67
C THR A 100 -7.73 8.39 11.51
N LYS A 101 -7.08 9.23 10.69
CA LYS A 101 -5.91 8.92 9.81
C LYS A 101 -6.16 8.94 8.30
N LEU A 102 -6.28 10.15 7.75
CA LEU A 102 -5.77 10.41 6.39
C LEU A 102 -5.01 11.75 6.38
N LYS A 103 -3.67 11.69 6.37
CA LYS A 103 -2.81 12.82 6.01
C LYS A 103 -2.21 12.54 4.65
N ALA A 104 -2.74 13.23 3.64
CA ALA A 104 -2.20 13.25 2.29
C ALA A 104 -0.95 14.14 2.24
N VAL A 105 0.19 13.58 1.83
CA VAL A 105 1.35 14.36 1.39
C VAL A 105 1.79 13.79 0.05
N GLY A 106 1.60 14.59 -1.00
CA GLY A 106 2.17 14.34 -2.32
C GLY A 106 3.58 14.90 -2.39
N ILE A 107 4.48 14.15 -3.04
CA ILE A 107 5.68 14.75 -3.62
C ILE A 107 5.78 14.16 -5.03
N GLY A 108 5.49 15.01 -6.01
CA GLY A 108 5.58 14.68 -7.43
C GLY A 108 7.04 14.62 -7.91
N ARG A 109 7.24 13.95 -9.04
CA ARG A 109 7.15 14.61 -10.34
C ARG A 109 6.38 13.72 -11.31
#